data_AF-A0A1G1X3V4-F1
#
_entry.id   AF-A0A1G1X3V4-F1
#
_cell.length_a   1.000
_cell.length_b   1.000
_cell.length_c   1.000
_cell.angle_alpha   90.00
_cell.angle_beta   90.00
_cell.angle_gamma   90.00
#
_symmetry.space_group_name_H-M   'P 1'
#
loop_
_entity.id
_entity.type
_entity.pdbx_description
1 polymer ?
#
loop_
_entity_poly.entity_id
_entity_poly.type
_entity_poly.pdbx_seq_one_letter_code
_entity_poly.pdbx_strand_id
1 'polypeptide(L)'
;MASWIQGKRKLVGLSQQDVASSLGISRPTYIKLEKGIAKPTEEQKAILSRIFAMSHDAVEDGSAEYIPLDKVDIREIPKENEQKFQQVLLYILGKVGSRPNIGQTVLYKLLYFIDFDYYEKYEEQLIGATYIKNTYGPTPVSFAKLVKNMEDNGKIVEVKSKYFDLDQTKYIPVKEADVSSLSGQELKHIDDELERLAHLSARKLSELSHSDTPWRVAQDREVLNYEYVFYRPEETSVREYEQL
;
A
#
# COMPACT_ATOMS: atom_id res chain seq x y z
N MET A 1 15.11 4.39 30.55
CA MET A 1 14.67 3.28 29.70
C MET A 1 14.02 3.87 28.46
N ALA A 2 14.38 3.42 27.26
CA ALA A 2 13.64 3.79 26.05
C ALA A 2 12.22 3.22 26.21
N SER A 3 11.19 4.07 26.11
CA SER A 3 9.81 3.56 26.14
C SER A 3 9.53 2.70 24.91
N TRP A 4 8.56 1.80 25.02
CA TRP A 4 8.05 1.00 23.91
C TRP A 4 7.62 1.87 22.72
N ILE A 5 7.15 3.10 22.97
CA ILE A 5 6.77 4.11 21.97
C ILE A 5 7.95 4.43 21.04
N GLN A 6 9.16 4.60 21.59
CA GLN A 6 10.35 4.90 20.79
C GLN A 6 10.75 3.71 19.90
N GLY A 7 10.66 2.49 20.44
CA GLY A 7 10.96 1.27 19.70
C GLY A 7 9.98 1.06 18.55
N LYS A 8 8.68 1.17 18.82
CA LYS A 8 7.61 1.02 17.83
C LYS A 8 7.69 2.08 16.75
N ARG A 9 7.88 3.36 17.11
CA ARG A 9 8.06 4.43 16.12
C ARG A 9 9.21 4.14 15.16
N LYS A 10 10.35 3.66 15.67
CA LYS A 10 11.51 3.30 14.82
C LYS A 10 11.20 2.10 13.91
N LEU A 11 10.48 1.11 14.41
CA LEU A 11 10.06 -0.06 13.62
C LEU A 11 9.15 0.34 12.45
N VAL A 12 8.22 1.29 12.66
CA VAL A 12 7.34 1.80 11.59
C VAL A 12 7.97 2.95 10.78
N GLY A 13 9.26 3.25 10.98
CA GLY A 13 10.00 4.24 10.20
C GLY A 13 9.60 5.71 10.39
N LEU A 14 8.75 6.03 11.38
CA LEU A 14 8.23 7.39 11.58
C LEU A 14 9.24 8.30 12.30
N SER A 15 9.25 9.58 11.96
CA SER A 15 10.01 10.58 12.72
C SER A 15 9.27 10.98 13.98
N GLN A 16 10.00 11.54 14.96
CA GLN A 16 9.38 12.07 16.18
C GLN A 16 8.38 13.20 15.88
N GLN A 17 8.59 13.94 14.78
CA GLN A 17 7.70 15.03 14.38
C GLN A 17 6.38 14.50 13.83
N ASP A 18 6.41 13.39 13.09
CA ASP A 18 5.21 12.80 12.47
C ASP A 18 4.23 12.35 13.55
N VAL A 19 4.72 11.59 14.52
CA VAL A 19 3.88 11.09 15.63
C VAL A 19 3.41 12.24 16.54
N ALA A 20 4.27 13.23 16.81
CA ALA A 20 3.87 14.40 17.61
C ALA A 20 2.72 15.18 16.97
N SER A 21 2.77 15.34 15.64
CA SER A 21 1.75 16.04 14.87
C SER A 21 0.42 15.28 14.91
N SER A 22 0.45 13.95 14.75
CA SER A 22 -0.75 13.10 14.86
C SER A 22 -1.40 13.14 16.24
N LEU A 23 -0.62 13.33 17.30
CA LEU A 23 -1.10 13.42 18.68
C LEU A 23 -1.54 14.84 19.09
N GLY A 24 -1.42 15.83 18.19
CA GLY A 24 -1.75 17.22 18.49
C GLY A 24 -0.83 17.86 19.55
N ILE A 25 0.41 17.39 19.67
CA ILE A 25 1.38 17.87 20.68
C ILE A 25 2.68 18.36 20.05
N SER A 26 3.42 19.16 20.81
CA SER A 26 4.75 19.59 20.38
C SER A 26 5.74 18.43 20.34
N ARG A 27 6.73 18.48 19.43
CA ARG A 27 7.82 17.51 19.39
C ARG A 27 8.58 17.37 20.71
N PRO A 28 8.90 18.45 21.46
CA PRO A 28 9.43 18.34 22.81
C PRO A 28 8.52 17.56 23.78
N THR A 29 7.19 17.72 23.68
CA THR A 29 6.22 16.96 24.48
C THR A 29 6.24 15.47 24.10
N TYR A 30 6.32 15.17 22.80
CA TYR A 30 6.45 13.80 22.32
C TYR A 30 7.76 13.12 22.76
N ILE A 31 8.88 13.84 22.79
CA ILE A 31 10.14 13.32 23.33
C ILE A 31 10.01 12.96 24.82
N LYS A 32 9.24 13.72 25.59
CA LYS A 32 8.95 13.39 26.99
C LYS A 32 8.07 12.13 27.12
N LEU A 33 7.12 11.93 26.20
CA LEU A 33 6.37 10.68 26.05
C LEU A 33 7.30 9.49 25.75
N GLU A 34 8.20 9.63 24.77
CA GLU A 34 9.17 8.57 24.43
C GLU A 34 10.13 8.21 25.58
N LYS A 35 10.36 9.14 26.51
CA LYS A 35 11.18 8.94 27.70
C LYS A 35 10.39 8.45 28.91
N GLY A 36 9.07 8.27 28.79
CA GLY A 36 8.18 7.88 29.88
C GLY A 36 7.99 8.98 30.95
N ILE A 37 8.36 10.22 30.65
CA ILE A 37 8.24 11.37 31.57
C ILE A 37 6.81 11.93 31.53
N ALA A 38 6.15 11.84 30.38
CA ALA A 38 4.76 12.24 30.18
C ALA A 38 3.92 11.01 29.77
N LYS A 39 2.65 10.99 30.18
CA LYS A 39 1.68 9.94 29.82
C LYS A 39 0.69 10.47 28.78
N PRO A 40 0.25 9.64 27.81
CA PRO A 40 -0.74 10.04 26.81
C PRO A 40 -2.14 10.12 27.43
N THR A 41 -2.99 11.00 26.91
CA THR A 41 -4.44 11.02 27.20
C THR A 41 -5.16 9.85 26.51
N GLU A 42 -6.40 9.51 26.89
CA GLU A 42 -7.17 8.45 26.21
C GLU A 42 -7.30 8.66 24.70
N GLU A 43 -7.55 9.91 24.27
CA GLU A 43 -7.59 10.25 22.85
C GLU A 43 -6.23 10.00 22.16
N GLN A 44 -5.13 10.35 22.83
CA GLN A 44 -3.78 10.09 22.33
C GLN A 44 -3.43 8.61 22.34
N LYS A 45 -3.94 7.83 23.30
CA LYS A 45 -3.78 6.37 23.33
C LYS A 45 -4.45 5.72 22.13
N ALA A 46 -5.68 6.11 21.81
CA ALA A 46 -6.38 5.65 20.61
C ALA A 46 -5.66 6.01 19.30
N ILE A 47 -4.98 7.16 19.26
CA ILE A 47 -4.16 7.55 18.11
C ILE A 47 -2.87 6.71 18.05
N LEU A 48 -2.18 6.53 19.18
CA LEU A 48 -0.97 5.69 19.26
C LEU A 48 -1.27 4.22 18.92
N SER A 49 -2.42 3.71 19.35
CA SER A 49 -2.85 2.34 19.07
C SER A 49 -3.02 2.12 17.57
N ARG A 50 -3.60 3.09 16.85
CA ARG A 50 -3.70 3.08 15.39
C ARG A 50 -2.34 3.21 14.71
N ILE A 51 -1.51 4.17 15.15
CA ILE A 51 -0.19 4.41 14.53
C ILE A 51 0.74 3.20 14.67
N PHE A 52 0.67 2.49 15.79
CA PHE A 52 1.56 1.37 16.09
C PHE A 52 0.92 -0.01 15.91
N ALA A 53 -0.33 -0.07 15.42
CA ALA A 53 -1.11 -1.30 15.29
C ALA A 53 -1.14 -2.12 16.61
N MET A 54 -1.58 -1.47 17.70
CA MET A 54 -1.69 -2.06 19.03
C MET A 54 -3.15 -1.96 19.53
N SER A 55 -3.57 -2.87 20.42
CA SER A 55 -4.85 -2.75 21.12
C SER A 55 -4.81 -1.60 22.13
N HIS A 56 -5.97 -1.05 22.49
CA HIS A 56 -6.07 0.06 23.45
C HIS A 56 -5.52 -0.33 24.83
N ASP A 57 -5.81 -1.55 25.27
CA ASP A 57 -5.33 -2.12 26.55
C ASP A 57 -3.79 -2.22 26.60
N ALA A 58 -3.15 -2.59 25.47
CA ALA A 58 -1.69 -2.65 25.37
C ALA A 58 -1.00 -1.28 25.42
N VAL A 59 -1.72 -0.19 25.16
CA VAL A 59 -1.21 1.18 25.28
C VAL A 59 -1.27 1.68 26.74
N GLU A 60 -2.24 1.18 27.51
CA GLU A 60 -2.55 1.64 28.87
C GLU A 60 -1.61 1.05 29.91
N ASP A 61 -1.28 -0.22 29.78
CA ASP A 61 -0.58 -0.97 30.82
C ASP A 61 0.93 -0.73 30.79
N GLY A 62 1.45 -0.20 29.67
CA GLY A 62 2.90 -0.08 29.43
C GLY A 62 3.63 -1.42 29.49
N SER A 63 2.91 -2.52 29.70
CA SER A 63 3.34 -3.86 29.43
C SER A 63 3.55 -3.89 27.93
N ALA A 64 4.82 -4.03 27.54
CA ALA A 64 5.09 -4.75 26.33
C ALA A 64 4.58 -6.19 26.56
N GLU A 65 3.26 -6.39 26.57
CA GLU A 65 2.74 -7.69 26.22
C GLU A 65 3.15 -7.86 24.77
N TYR A 66 4.26 -8.58 24.64
CA TYR A 66 4.64 -9.30 23.45
C TYR A 66 3.38 -10.01 23.00
N ILE A 67 2.65 -9.41 22.05
CA ILE A 67 1.77 -10.20 21.20
C ILE A 67 2.76 -11.19 20.58
N PRO A 68 2.62 -12.49 20.86
CA PRO A 68 3.45 -13.49 20.22
C PRO A 68 3.45 -13.20 18.72
N LEU A 69 4.60 -13.25 18.06
CA LEU A 69 4.70 -13.01 16.61
C LEU A 69 3.72 -13.90 15.80
N ASP A 70 3.29 -14.97 16.46
CA ASP A 70 2.29 -15.99 16.13
C ASP A 70 0.82 -15.57 16.35
N LYS A 71 0.54 -14.40 16.93
CA LYS A 71 -0.80 -13.81 17.12
C LYS A 71 -1.02 -12.46 16.40
N VAL A 72 0.04 -11.75 16.02
CA VAL A 72 -0.06 -10.72 14.97
C VAL A 72 0.14 -11.47 13.68
N ASP A 73 -0.85 -11.52 12.81
CA ASP A 73 -0.59 -12.07 11.49
C ASP A 73 0.35 -11.10 10.75
N ILE A 74 1.66 -11.37 10.79
CA ILE A 74 2.71 -10.52 10.21
C ILE A 74 2.54 -10.39 8.69
N ARG A 75 1.62 -11.15 8.09
CA ARG A 75 1.22 -11.06 6.70
C ARG A 75 0.32 -9.84 6.43
N GLU A 76 -0.39 -9.32 7.45
CA GLU A 76 -1.22 -8.10 7.39
C GLU A 76 -0.41 -6.83 7.11
N ILE A 77 0.83 -6.78 7.58
CA ILE A 77 1.65 -5.57 7.53
C ILE A 77 2.27 -5.46 6.14
N PRO A 78 2.02 -4.37 5.38
CA PRO A 78 2.68 -4.14 4.10
C PRO A 78 4.21 -4.12 4.26
N LYS A 79 4.91 -4.98 3.53
CA LYS A 79 6.37 -5.12 3.52
C LYS A 79 6.91 -4.71 2.15
N GLU A 80 6.83 -3.42 1.88
CA GLU A 80 7.16 -2.88 0.56
C GLU A 80 8.59 -3.24 0.14
N ASN A 81 8.71 -3.94 -0.98
CA ASN A 81 9.97 -4.18 -1.64
C ASN A 81 10.17 -3.13 -2.74
N GLU A 82 10.86 -2.04 -2.41
CA GLU A 82 11.06 -0.90 -3.32
C GLU A 82 11.68 -1.33 -4.66
N GLN A 83 12.69 -2.21 -4.64
CA GLN A 83 13.33 -2.70 -5.86
C GLN A 83 12.33 -3.47 -6.73
N LYS A 84 11.56 -4.38 -6.13
CA LYS A 84 10.55 -5.16 -6.85
C LYS A 84 9.43 -4.25 -7.38
N PHE A 85 9.00 -3.25 -6.62
CA PHE A 85 8.03 -2.25 -7.09
C PHE A 85 8.54 -1.56 -8.36
N GLN A 86 9.79 -1.08 -8.38
CA GLN A 86 10.36 -0.46 -9.58
C GLN A 86 10.33 -1.40 -10.79
N GLN A 87 10.69 -2.68 -10.61
CA GLN A 87 10.71 -3.65 -11.71
C GLN A 87 9.29 -4.02 -12.19
N VAL A 88 8.34 -4.21 -11.28
CA VAL A 88 6.94 -4.47 -11.63
C VAL A 88 6.35 -3.28 -12.38
N LEU A 89 6.63 -2.05 -11.94
CA LEU A 89 6.18 -0.85 -12.63
C LEU A 89 6.76 -0.77 -14.06
N LEU A 90 8.08 -1.00 -14.23
CA LEU A 90 8.70 -1.04 -15.56
C LEU A 90 8.08 -2.14 -16.44
N TYR A 91 7.78 -3.32 -15.86
CA TYR A 91 7.21 -4.45 -16.59
C TYR A 91 5.80 -4.13 -17.10
N ILE A 92 4.94 -3.59 -16.23
CA ILE A 92 3.59 -3.11 -16.59
C ILE A 92 3.69 -2.04 -17.70
N LEU A 93 4.56 -1.05 -17.53
CA LEU A 93 4.73 0.03 -18.50
C LEU A 93 5.23 -0.48 -19.85
N GLY A 94 6.16 -1.45 -19.87
CA GLY A 94 6.64 -2.07 -21.10
C GLY A 94 5.57 -2.88 -21.83
N LYS A 95 4.66 -3.52 -21.10
CA LYS A 95 3.57 -4.34 -21.67
C LYS A 95 2.38 -3.52 -22.14
N VAL A 96 1.93 -2.55 -21.35
CA VAL A 96 0.66 -1.84 -21.59
C VAL A 96 0.74 -0.32 -21.51
N GLY A 97 1.88 0.26 -21.11
CA GLY A 97 2.01 1.71 -20.89
C GLY A 97 1.75 2.58 -22.13
N SER A 98 1.98 2.04 -23.34
CA SER A 98 1.70 2.71 -24.61
C SER A 98 0.21 2.82 -24.94
N ARG A 99 -0.67 2.03 -24.29
CA ARG A 99 -2.12 2.07 -24.54
C ARG A 99 -2.70 3.42 -24.10
N PRO A 100 -3.65 4.00 -24.85
CA PRO A 100 -4.13 5.35 -24.61
C PRO A 100 -4.93 5.49 -23.30
N ASN A 101 -5.60 4.44 -22.85
CA ASN A 101 -6.34 4.41 -21.58
C ASN A 101 -5.42 4.32 -20.34
N ILE A 102 -4.15 3.95 -20.49
CA ILE A 102 -3.22 3.73 -19.37
C ILE A 102 -2.57 5.05 -18.97
N GLY A 103 -3.23 5.76 -18.06
CA GLY A 103 -2.68 6.89 -17.30
C GLY A 103 -2.42 6.53 -15.84
N GLN A 104 -1.88 7.47 -15.07
CA GLN A 104 -1.54 7.30 -13.65
C GLN A 104 -2.67 6.68 -12.81
N THR A 105 -3.91 7.18 -12.96
CA THR A 105 -5.08 6.68 -12.22
C THR A 105 -5.42 5.22 -12.54
N VAL A 106 -5.09 4.74 -13.73
CA VAL A 106 -5.24 3.33 -14.11
C VAL A 106 -4.08 2.51 -13.55
N LEU A 107 -2.86 3.01 -13.65
CA LEU A 107 -1.68 2.33 -13.08
C LEU A 107 -1.83 2.06 -11.59
N TYR A 108 -2.37 2.99 -10.82
CA TYR A 108 -2.63 2.78 -9.39
C TYR A 108 -3.50 1.57 -9.12
N LYS A 109 -4.51 1.36 -9.96
CA LYS A 109 -5.47 0.27 -9.82
C LYS A 109 -4.90 -1.05 -10.30
N LEU A 110 -4.13 -1.04 -11.39
CA LEU A 110 -3.39 -2.22 -11.83
C LEU A 110 -2.42 -2.69 -10.76
N LEU A 111 -1.63 -1.77 -10.17
CA LEU A 111 -0.72 -2.09 -9.06
C LEU A 111 -1.47 -2.67 -7.86
N TYR A 112 -2.57 -2.03 -7.47
CA TYR A 112 -3.41 -2.50 -6.38
C TYR A 112 -3.92 -3.93 -6.60
N PHE A 113 -4.56 -4.21 -7.74
CA PHE A 113 -5.08 -5.54 -8.03
C PHE A 113 -3.97 -6.57 -8.19
N ILE A 114 -2.86 -6.24 -8.86
CA ILE A 114 -1.70 -7.14 -8.96
C ILE A 114 -1.23 -7.57 -7.57
N ASP A 115 -1.13 -6.65 -6.62
CA ASP A 115 -0.58 -6.94 -5.31
C ASP A 115 -1.59 -7.64 -4.38
N PHE A 116 -2.84 -7.16 -4.33
CA PHE A 116 -3.89 -7.71 -3.47
C PHE A 116 -4.40 -9.07 -3.98
N ASP A 117 -4.52 -9.25 -5.30
CA ASP A 117 -4.99 -10.51 -5.88
C ASP A 117 -3.90 -11.58 -5.80
N TYR A 118 -2.62 -11.19 -5.80
CA TYR A 118 -1.52 -12.11 -5.50
C TYR A 118 -1.59 -12.57 -4.05
N TYR A 119 -1.87 -11.65 -3.13
CA TYR A 119 -2.06 -11.97 -1.72
C TYR A 119 -3.25 -12.89 -1.47
N GLU A 120 -4.38 -12.69 -2.15
CA GLU A 120 -5.54 -13.57 -2.03
C GLU A 120 -5.24 -15.01 -2.48
N LYS A 121 -4.46 -15.16 -3.56
CA LYS A 121 -4.13 -16.47 -4.14
C LYS A 121 -3.07 -17.22 -3.34
N TYR A 122 -2.05 -16.52 -2.85
CA TYR A 122 -0.82 -17.13 -2.37
C TYR A 122 -0.48 -16.78 -0.92
N GLU A 123 -1.24 -15.88 -0.29
CA GLU A 123 -1.01 -15.40 1.08
C GLU A 123 0.39 -14.77 1.26
N GLU A 124 0.96 -14.30 0.15
CA GLU A 124 2.25 -13.61 0.05
C GLU A 124 2.05 -12.27 -0.66
N GLN A 125 2.82 -11.24 -0.26
CA GLN A 125 2.75 -9.93 -0.91
C GLN A 125 3.72 -9.88 -2.11
N LEU A 126 3.24 -9.47 -3.28
CA LEU A 126 4.08 -9.35 -4.47
C LEU A 126 4.99 -8.13 -4.35
N ILE A 127 4.39 -6.94 -4.26
CA ILE A 127 5.10 -5.68 -4.04
C ILE A 127 5.13 -5.35 -2.56
N GLY A 128 4.01 -5.59 -1.86
CA GLY A 128 3.82 -5.23 -0.45
C GLY A 128 3.70 -3.72 -0.23
N ALA A 129 3.24 -2.98 -1.24
CA ALA A 129 3.13 -1.52 -1.14
C ALA A 129 2.04 -1.11 -0.14
N THR A 130 2.21 0.04 0.49
CA THR A 130 1.12 0.61 1.30
C THR A 130 0.13 1.34 0.39
N TYR A 131 -1.13 0.91 0.40
CA TYR A 131 -2.22 1.56 -0.34
C TYR A 131 -3.15 2.29 0.63
N ILE A 132 -3.63 3.47 0.24
CA ILE A 132 -4.65 4.21 0.98
C ILE A 132 -5.94 4.34 0.17
N LYS A 133 -7.07 4.42 0.88
CA LYS A 133 -8.35 4.81 0.28
C LYS A 133 -8.28 6.27 -0.19
N ASN A 134 -8.59 6.50 -1.46
CA ASN A 134 -8.79 7.83 -2.03
C ASN A 134 -10.08 7.87 -2.86
N THR A 135 -10.52 9.10 -3.17
CA THR A 135 -11.74 9.41 -3.95
C THR A 135 -11.85 8.66 -5.27
N TYR A 136 -10.73 8.38 -5.93
CA TYR A 136 -10.68 7.71 -7.24
C TYR A 136 -10.12 6.28 -7.16
N GLY A 137 -10.23 5.64 -6.00
CA GLY A 137 -9.75 4.28 -5.77
C GLY A 137 -8.47 4.22 -4.92
N PRO A 138 -7.92 3.01 -4.73
CA PRO A 138 -6.70 2.78 -3.96
C PRO A 138 -5.51 3.52 -4.57
N THR A 139 -4.63 4.05 -3.73
CA THR A 139 -3.42 4.75 -4.17
C THR A 139 -2.20 4.26 -3.41
N PRO A 140 -1.15 3.78 -4.10
CA PRO A 140 0.12 3.44 -3.45
C PRO A 140 0.81 4.71 -2.92
N VAL A 141 1.08 4.74 -1.61
CA VAL A 141 1.62 5.92 -0.90
C VAL A 141 3.01 6.31 -1.41
N SER A 142 3.86 5.32 -1.65
CA SER A 142 5.26 5.49 -2.07
C SER A 142 5.42 5.87 -3.56
N PHE A 143 4.35 5.78 -4.37
CA PHE A 143 4.46 5.86 -5.83
C PHE A 143 5.10 7.16 -6.32
N ALA A 144 4.71 8.32 -5.79
CA ALA A 144 5.27 9.60 -6.23
C ALA A 144 6.77 9.69 -5.95
N LYS A 145 7.22 9.19 -4.79
CA LYS A 145 8.64 9.13 -4.42
C LYS A 145 9.39 8.13 -5.31
N LEU A 146 8.81 6.96 -5.55
CA LEU A 146 9.37 5.91 -6.39
C LEU A 146 9.56 6.38 -7.84
N VAL A 147 8.52 6.95 -8.44
CA VAL A 147 8.58 7.52 -9.80
C VAL A 147 9.63 8.61 -9.88
N LYS A 148 9.67 9.54 -8.91
CA LYS A 148 10.67 10.61 -8.92
C LYS A 148 12.09 10.07 -8.88
N ASN A 149 12.35 9.07 -8.04
CA ASN A 149 13.64 8.38 -8.02
C ASN A 149 13.96 7.71 -9.37
N MET A 150 12.99 7.04 -9.98
CA MET A 150 13.17 6.38 -11.28
C MET A 150 13.44 7.39 -12.41
N GLU A 151 12.79 8.55 -12.41
CA GLU A 151 13.07 9.65 -13.35
C GLU A 151 14.48 10.20 -13.17
N ASP A 152 14.88 10.50 -11.94
CA ASP A 152 16.22 11.03 -11.63
C ASP A 152 17.33 10.04 -12.02
N ASN A 153 17.03 8.74 -12.07
CA ASN A 153 17.92 7.68 -12.53
C ASN A 153 17.75 7.30 -14.02
N GLY A 154 16.95 8.06 -14.78
CA GLY A 154 16.74 7.86 -16.22
C GLY A 154 16.08 6.51 -16.57
N LYS A 155 15.22 5.98 -15.69
CA LYS A 155 14.49 4.72 -15.92
C LYS A 155 13.11 4.94 -16.54
N ILE A 156 12.46 6.05 -16.23
CA ILE A 156 11.15 6.43 -16.76
C ILE A 156 11.11 7.93 -17.07
N VAL A 157 10.15 8.35 -17.88
CA VAL A 157 9.83 9.76 -18.15
C VAL A 157 8.33 9.98 -17.95
N GLU A 158 7.96 10.96 -17.13
CA GLU A 158 6.58 11.46 -17.07
C GLU A 158 6.25 12.31 -18.31
N VAL A 159 5.10 12.05 -18.92
CA VAL A 159 4.58 12.80 -20.06
C VAL A 159 3.16 13.25 -19.75
N LYS A 160 2.90 14.55 -19.93
CA LYS A 160 1.54 15.09 -19.94
C LYS A 160 0.93 14.87 -21.32
N SER A 161 -0.21 14.20 -21.36
CA SER A 161 -0.99 13.95 -22.57
C SER A 161 -2.44 14.34 -22.34
N LYS A 162 -3.23 14.30 -23.42
CA LYS A 162 -4.69 14.34 -23.33
C LYS A 162 -5.26 12.99 -23.69
N TYR A 163 -6.26 12.55 -22.95
CA TYR A 163 -7.10 11.42 -23.32
C TYR A 163 -8.54 11.93 -23.41
N PHE A 164 -9.05 12.05 -24.64
CA PHE A 164 -10.18 12.94 -24.96
C PHE A 164 -9.84 14.39 -24.54
N ASP A 165 -10.71 15.06 -23.78
CA ASP A 165 -10.52 16.44 -23.32
C ASP A 165 -9.93 16.54 -21.91
N LEU A 166 -9.51 15.41 -21.32
CA LEU A 166 -8.99 15.35 -19.97
C LEU A 166 -7.46 15.26 -19.97
N ASP A 167 -6.84 16.03 -19.07
CA ASP A 167 -5.42 15.93 -18.80
C ASP A 167 -5.09 14.55 -18.22
N GLN A 168 -4.04 13.95 -18.76
CA GLN A 168 -3.58 12.62 -18.38
C GLN A 168 -2.08 12.67 -18.13
N THR A 169 -1.64 12.15 -16.99
CA THR A 169 -0.24 11.84 -16.73
C THR A 169 0.04 10.42 -17.19
N LYS A 170 1.01 10.25 -18.09
CA LYS A 170 1.53 8.95 -18.53
C LYS A 170 3.00 8.81 -18.11
N TYR A 171 3.46 7.58 -17.98
CA TYR A 171 4.86 7.25 -17.71
C TYR A 171 5.37 6.38 -18.85
N ILE A 172 6.52 6.72 -19.41
CA ILE A 172 7.16 5.97 -20.50
C ILE A 172 8.43 5.34 -19.94
N PRO A 173 8.61 4.01 -20.06
CA PRO A 173 9.82 3.36 -19.62
C PRO A 173 10.96 3.66 -20.60
N VAL A 174 12.11 4.10 -20.07
CA VAL A 174 13.36 4.31 -20.81
C VAL A 174 14.25 3.07 -20.74
N LYS A 175 14.07 2.26 -19.68
CA LYS A 175 14.73 0.96 -19.51
C LYS A 175 13.70 -0.15 -19.44
N GLU A 176 14.07 -1.33 -19.93
CA GLU A 176 13.30 -2.55 -19.72
C GLU A 176 13.35 -2.98 -18.25
N ALA A 177 12.32 -3.72 -17.83
CA ALA A 177 12.29 -4.31 -16.50
C ALA A 177 13.34 -5.41 -16.37
N ASP A 178 14.09 -5.37 -15.28
CA ASP A 178 14.90 -6.50 -14.85
C ASP A 178 14.01 -7.48 -14.07
N VAL A 179 13.63 -8.56 -14.74
CA VAL A 179 12.74 -9.58 -14.19
C VAL A 179 13.46 -10.65 -13.37
N SER A 180 14.79 -10.55 -13.19
CA SER A 180 15.57 -11.55 -12.43
C SER A 180 15.14 -11.70 -10.97
N SER A 181 14.51 -10.66 -10.40
CA SER A 181 13.95 -10.67 -9.05
C SER A 181 12.48 -11.13 -8.96
N LEU A 182 11.87 -11.51 -10.08
CA LEU A 182 10.50 -12.00 -10.16
C LEU A 182 10.49 -13.48 -10.51
N SER A 183 9.74 -14.27 -9.74
CA SER A 183 9.50 -15.67 -10.03
C SER A 183 8.60 -15.84 -11.26
N GLY A 184 8.64 -17.03 -11.87
CA GLY A 184 7.73 -17.36 -12.97
C GLY A 184 6.25 -17.27 -12.58
N GLN A 185 5.92 -17.55 -11.32
CA GLN A 185 4.57 -17.41 -10.77
C GLN A 185 4.14 -15.94 -10.69
N GLU A 186 5.00 -15.06 -10.17
CA GLU A 186 4.72 -13.61 -10.12
C GLU A 186 4.56 -13.01 -11.51
N LEU A 187 5.44 -13.38 -12.45
CA LEU A 187 5.34 -12.91 -13.83
C LEU A 187 4.04 -13.35 -14.51
N LYS A 188 3.68 -14.63 -14.36
CA LYS A 188 2.43 -15.16 -14.89
C LYS A 188 1.23 -14.42 -14.28
N HIS A 189 1.22 -14.23 -12.97
CA HIS A 189 0.14 -13.50 -12.29
C HIS A 189 0.02 -12.07 -12.80
N ILE A 190 1.14 -11.33 -12.95
CA ILE A 190 1.11 -9.98 -13.50
C ILE A 190 0.55 -9.99 -14.93
N ASP A 191 0.97 -10.93 -15.78
CA ASP A 191 0.46 -11.02 -17.15
C ASP A 191 -1.06 -11.34 -17.19
N ASP A 192 -1.54 -12.28 -16.36
CA ASP A 192 -2.97 -12.62 -16.24
C ASP A 192 -3.79 -11.39 -15.77
N GLU A 193 -3.28 -10.65 -14.80
CA GLU A 193 -3.91 -9.43 -14.28
C GLU A 193 -3.99 -8.31 -15.33
N LEU A 194 -2.92 -8.14 -16.12
CA LEU A 194 -2.90 -7.18 -17.22
C LEU A 194 -3.87 -7.57 -18.34
N GLU A 195 -4.01 -8.85 -18.65
CA GLU A 195 -5.01 -9.34 -19.60
C GLU A 195 -6.43 -9.02 -19.13
N ARG A 196 -6.71 -9.33 -17.86
CA ARG A 196 -8.01 -9.11 -17.21
C ARG A 196 -8.39 -7.63 -17.11
N LEU A 197 -7.44 -6.76 -16.80
CA LEU A 197 -7.75 -5.39 -16.36
C LEU A 197 -7.29 -4.27 -17.31
N ALA A 198 -6.20 -4.43 -18.05
CA ALA A 198 -5.56 -3.30 -18.75
C ALA A 198 -6.36 -2.79 -19.96
N HIS A 199 -7.37 -3.52 -20.42
CA HIS A 199 -8.28 -3.08 -21.48
C HIS A 199 -9.47 -2.24 -20.95
N LEU A 200 -9.68 -2.22 -19.63
CA LEU A 200 -10.78 -1.49 -19.01
C LEU A 200 -10.52 0.02 -18.97
N SER A 201 -11.60 0.81 -18.94
CA SER A 201 -11.50 2.26 -18.79
C SER A 201 -11.19 2.64 -17.34
N ALA A 202 -10.63 3.84 -17.13
CA ALA A 202 -10.38 4.37 -15.80
C ALA A 202 -11.65 4.38 -14.92
N ARG A 203 -12.82 4.63 -15.53
CA ARG A 203 -14.12 4.56 -14.86
C ARG A 203 -14.45 3.15 -14.39
N LYS A 204 -14.40 2.15 -15.29
CA LYS A 204 -14.70 0.74 -14.93
C LYS A 204 -13.77 0.20 -13.85
N LEU A 205 -12.47 0.51 -13.94
CA LEU A 205 -11.52 0.12 -12.89
C LEU A 205 -11.80 0.82 -11.56
N SER A 206 -12.24 2.08 -11.60
CA SER A 206 -12.65 2.80 -10.38
C SER A 206 -13.88 2.17 -9.75
N GLU A 207 -14.90 1.88 -10.55
CA GLU A 207 -16.10 1.16 -10.10
C GLU A 207 -15.73 -0.19 -9.47
N LEU A 208 -14.87 -0.98 -10.13
CA LEU A 208 -14.39 -2.26 -9.61
C LEU A 208 -13.62 -2.11 -8.29
N SER A 209 -12.70 -1.14 -8.20
CA SER A 209 -11.94 -0.91 -6.97
C SER A 209 -12.81 -0.35 -5.84
N HIS A 210 -13.92 0.33 -6.14
CA HIS A 210 -14.86 0.83 -5.13
C HIS A 210 -15.81 -0.27 -4.63
N SER A 211 -16.04 -1.34 -5.42
CA SER A 211 -16.77 -2.52 -4.97
C SER A 211 -15.89 -3.49 -4.15
N ASP A 212 -14.57 -3.37 -4.24
CA ASP A 212 -13.63 -4.28 -3.58
C ASP A 212 -13.61 -4.10 -2.06
N THR A 213 -13.61 -5.21 -1.31
CA THR A 213 -13.79 -5.21 0.15
C THR A 213 -12.74 -4.37 0.88
N PRO A 214 -11.41 -4.48 0.60
CA PRO A 214 -10.40 -3.66 1.27
C PRO A 214 -10.67 -2.16 1.15
N TRP A 215 -11.10 -1.68 -0.02
CA TRP A 215 -11.42 -0.27 -0.22
C TRP A 215 -12.74 0.14 0.44
N ARG A 216 -13.76 -0.74 0.43
CA ARG A 216 -15.09 -0.44 0.98
C ARG A 216 -15.08 -0.20 2.48
N VAL A 217 -14.38 -1.06 3.23
CA VAL A 217 -14.41 -1.02 4.70
C VAL A 217 -13.48 0.04 5.28
N ALA A 218 -12.44 0.44 4.54
CA ALA A 218 -11.53 1.49 4.94
C ALA A 218 -12.21 2.87 4.99
N GLN A 219 -11.80 3.71 5.94
CA GLN A 219 -12.12 5.13 6.01
C GLN A 219 -11.31 5.92 4.98
N ASP A 220 -11.75 7.15 4.67
CA ASP A 220 -11.01 7.99 3.73
C ASP A 220 -9.57 8.22 4.23
N ARG A 221 -8.60 8.06 3.31
CA ARG A 221 -7.15 8.09 3.58
C ARG A 221 -6.61 6.99 4.50
N GLU A 222 -7.44 6.06 4.94
CA GLU A 222 -6.98 4.92 5.74
C GLU A 222 -6.18 3.94 4.87
N VAL A 223 -5.19 3.29 5.49
CA VAL A 223 -4.41 2.22 4.87
C VAL A 223 -5.30 1.00 4.64
N LEU A 224 -5.23 0.43 3.45
CA LEU A 224 -5.99 -0.76 3.10
C LEU A 224 -5.33 -1.99 3.70
N ASN A 225 -6.11 -2.82 4.39
CA ASN A 225 -5.63 -4.08 4.95
C ASN A 225 -5.71 -5.19 3.88
N TYR A 226 -4.60 -5.88 3.65
CA TYR A 226 -4.50 -6.99 2.70
C TYR A 226 -5.43 -8.17 3.08
N GLU A 227 -5.68 -8.44 4.36
CA GLU A 227 -6.57 -9.55 4.79
C GLU A 227 -8.01 -9.39 4.31
N TYR A 228 -8.43 -8.16 4.00
CA TYR A 228 -9.77 -7.93 3.51
C TYR A 228 -10.03 -8.53 2.12
N VAL A 229 -9.00 -9.04 1.43
CA VAL A 229 -9.20 -9.83 0.22
C VAL A 229 -9.93 -11.15 0.48
N PHE A 230 -9.78 -11.74 1.67
CA PHE A 230 -10.47 -13.01 2.01
C PHE A 230 -11.96 -12.83 2.32
N TYR A 231 -12.43 -11.58 2.35
CA TYR A 231 -13.82 -11.21 2.53
C TYR A 231 -14.38 -10.56 1.25
N ARG A 232 -13.72 -10.76 0.10
CA ARG A 232 -14.19 -10.31 -1.20
C ARG A 232 -15.44 -11.07 -1.61
N PRO A 233 -16.44 -10.39 -2.20
CA PRO A 233 -17.50 -11.09 -2.90
C PRO A 233 -16.97 -11.68 -4.22
N GLU A 234 -17.74 -12.59 -4.80
CA GLU A 234 -17.37 -13.37 -6.01
C GLU A 234 -16.90 -12.48 -7.16
N GLU A 235 -17.46 -11.27 -7.31
CA GLU A 235 -17.13 -10.37 -8.42
C GLU A 235 -15.69 -9.82 -8.37
N THR A 236 -15.07 -9.82 -7.19
CA THR A 236 -13.70 -9.30 -7.00
C THR A 236 -12.73 -10.36 -6.50
N SER A 237 -13.23 -11.51 -6.03
CA SER A 237 -12.41 -12.63 -5.59
C SER A 237 -11.72 -13.29 -6.79
N VAL A 238 -10.46 -13.67 -6.60
CA VAL A 238 -9.66 -14.40 -7.61
C VAL A 238 -9.27 -15.81 -7.16
N ARG A 239 -9.69 -16.22 -5.96
CA ARG A 239 -9.54 -17.59 -5.46
C ARG A 239 -10.61 -18.48 -6.08
N GLU A 240 -10.21 -19.60 -6.68
CA GLU A 240 -11.14 -20.67 -7.01
C GLU A 240 -11.45 -21.42 -5.71
N TYR A 241 -12.68 -21.28 -5.20
CA TYR A 241 -13.15 -22.10 -4.09
C TYR A 241 -13.44 -23.50 -4.63
N GLU A 242 -12.81 -24.54 -4.06
CA GLU A 242 -13.23 -25.91 -4.32
C GLU A 242 -14.72 -26.02 -3.96
N GLN A 243 -15.54 -26.51 -4.89
CA GLN A 243 -16.94 -26.80 -4.61
C GLN A 243 -16.97 -27.91 -3.54
N LEU A 244 -17.48 -27.57 -2.35
CA LEU A 244 -17.69 -28.50 -1.24
C LEU A 244 -18.61 -29.66 -1.63
#